data_AF-G0QNI8-F1
#
_entry.id   AF-G0QNI8-F1
#
_cell.length_a   1.000
_cell.length_b   1.000
_cell.length_c   1.000
_cell.angle_alpha   90.00
_cell.angle_beta   90.00
_cell.angle_gamma   90.00
#
_symmetry.space_group_name_H-M   'P 1'
#
loop_
_entity.id
_entity.type
_entity.pdbx_description
1 polymer ?
#
loop_
_entity_poly.entity_id
_entity_poly.type
_entity_poly.pdbx_seq_one_letter_code
_entity_poly.pdbx_strand_id
1 'polypeptide(L)'
;MANAHFEIGIQFNGIKGSYYSLYKNNNIANLTNVPVSKRGKFIEFSQILESEEAQFQQFQLYAYSDSNWDASIPIKKQITDMLNNAVQQNQPIQIQFKVTYQIIRTLDKTLKDCNGEGIYLPNFHISLLRLLTIGNTYLAKPFDNLSAEQQQKYTKDAHLNLKCKLDNESQKFDNNIQYWILTESKQEYKNKNHDEFNDGIKFYILSDKYSSALLGFSIITIYTSVILVIGKVIKSVFSGNIDMLMYSEQPFPDKLIKVCEAIGYSRTKRDLIKENLLYYELIDLLRSPEIIKMLTGSYSKMIKDQRKKWLENEENLEILRLKKKQQ
;
A
#
# COMPACT_ATOMS: atom_id res chain seq x y z
N MET A 1 11.48 6.87 -13.12
CA MET A 1 12.36 8.03 -12.84
C MET A 1 11.79 8.71 -11.62
N ALA A 2 12.52 8.72 -10.50
CA ALA A 2 12.08 9.38 -9.28
C ALA A 2 12.33 10.88 -9.45
N ASN A 3 11.30 11.61 -9.89
CA ASN A 3 11.37 13.07 -10.01
C ASN A 3 11.17 13.66 -8.61
N ALA A 4 12.27 14.01 -7.93
CA ALA A 4 12.20 14.77 -6.69
C ALA A 4 12.38 16.25 -7.02
N HIS A 5 11.41 17.07 -6.66
CA HIS A 5 11.48 18.51 -6.83
C HIS A 5 11.79 19.16 -5.48
N PHE A 6 12.96 19.78 -5.37
CA PHE A 6 13.39 20.50 -4.19
C PHE A 6 13.70 21.94 -4.57
N GLU A 7 13.11 22.88 -3.86
CA GLU A 7 13.29 24.31 -4.10
C GLU A 7 13.46 25.08 -2.78
N ILE A 8 14.37 26.04 -2.78
CA ILE A 8 14.62 26.99 -1.69
C ILE A 8 14.50 28.39 -2.27
N GLY A 9 13.81 29.26 -1.56
CA GLY A 9 13.70 30.67 -1.89
C GLY A 9 13.62 31.57 -0.66
N ILE A 10 13.52 32.87 -0.88
CA ILE A 10 13.32 33.88 0.17
C ILE A 10 11.97 34.53 -0.05
N GLN A 11 11.18 34.73 1.02
CA GLN A 11 9.97 35.56 0.97
C GLN A 11 10.07 36.74 1.93
N PHE A 12 9.97 37.96 1.40
CA PHE A 12 10.04 39.16 2.22
C PHE A 12 8.66 39.52 2.81
N ASN A 13 8.63 39.81 4.12
CA ASN A 13 7.48 40.31 4.88
C ASN A 13 6.18 39.49 4.80
N GLY A 14 6.26 38.19 4.46
CA GLY A 14 5.06 37.33 4.37
C GLY A 14 4.05 37.76 3.31
N ILE A 15 4.39 38.72 2.44
CA ILE A 15 3.51 39.23 1.37
C ILE A 15 3.43 38.16 0.28
N LYS A 16 2.25 37.57 0.06
CA LYS A 16 2.03 36.57 -1.00
C LYS A 16 2.48 37.15 -2.36
N GLY A 17 3.51 36.54 -2.95
CA GLY A 17 4.05 36.93 -4.27
C GLY A 17 5.51 37.36 -4.27
N SER A 18 6.13 37.64 -3.11
CA SER A 18 7.55 38.02 -3.01
C SER A 18 8.50 36.84 -2.79
N TYR A 19 8.19 35.65 -3.35
CA TYR A 19 9.02 34.46 -3.25
C TYR A 19 10.08 34.43 -4.35
N TYR A 20 11.35 34.52 -3.95
CA TYR A 20 12.50 34.48 -4.85
C TYR A 20 13.22 33.15 -4.72
N SER A 21 13.10 32.30 -5.74
CA SER A 21 13.83 31.03 -5.80
C SER A 21 15.34 31.27 -5.87
N LEU A 22 16.09 30.67 -4.96
CA LEU A 22 17.54 30.74 -4.87
C LEU A 22 18.21 29.46 -5.34
N TYR A 23 17.63 28.31 -4.96
CA TYR A 23 18.19 27.01 -5.25
C TYR A 23 17.07 26.04 -5.61
N LYS A 24 17.21 25.40 -6.76
CA LYS A 24 16.28 24.39 -7.27
C LYS A 24 17.07 23.18 -7.75
N ASN A 25 16.61 22.00 -7.38
CA ASN A 25 17.15 20.73 -7.84
C ASN A 25 16.01 19.75 -8.13
N ASN A 26 16.01 19.22 -9.35
CA ASN A 26 15.04 18.24 -9.83
C ASN A 26 15.63 16.83 -9.91
N ASN A 27 16.94 16.69 -9.66
CA ASN A 27 17.68 15.45 -9.82
C ASN A 27 18.35 15.03 -8.51
N ILE A 28 18.25 13.73 -8.20
CA ILE A 28 18.90 13.15 -7.05
C ILE A 28 20.32 12.70 -7.42
N ALA A 29 21.30 13.04 -6.59
CA ALA A 29 22.64 12.46 -6.60
C ALA A 29 22.74 11.30 -5.58
N ASN A 30 23.54 10.28 -5.89
CA ASN A 30 23.92 9.21 -4.94
C ASN A 30 22.78 8.66 -4.07
N LEU A 31 21.85 7.92 -4.68
CA LEU A 31 20.88 7.13 -3.94
C LEU A 31 21.57 5.88 -3.37
N THR A 32 21.63 5.75 -2.05
CA THR A 32 22.26 4.62 -1.37
C THR A 32 21.39 4.11 -0.22
N ASN A 33 21.40 2.80 0.00
CA ASN A 33 20.76 2.22 1.18
C ASN A 33 21.65 2.51 2.40
N VAL A 34 21.05 2.95 3.52
CA VAL A 34 21.82 3.26 4.73
C VAL A 34 22.10 1.95 5.49
N PRO A 35 23.37 1.59 5.74
CA PRO A 35 23.69 0.33 6.44
C PRO A 35 23.24 0.36 7.90
N VAL A 36 22.85 -0.81 8.43
CA VAL A 36 22.28 -0.99 9.79
C VAL A 36 23.14 -0.36 10.89
N SER A 37 24.46 -0.46 10.79
CA SER A 37 25.42 0.11 11.74
C SER A 37 25.36 1.64 11.88
N LYS A 38 24.89 2.35 10.84
CA LYS A 38 24.74 3.81 10.87
C LYS A 38 23.33 4.26 11.27
N ARG A 39 22.35 3.35 11.35
CA ARG A 39 20.94 3.67 11.63
C ARG A 39 20.67 4.06 13.08
N GLY A 40 21.33 3.41 14.04
CA GLY A 40 21.16 3.70 15.48
C GLY A 40 21.50 5.14 15.89
N LYS A 41 22.17 5.91 15.01
CA LYS A 41 22.42 7.34 15.21
C LYS A 41 21.20 8.23 14.97
N PHE A 42 20.17 7.74 14.28
CA PHE A 42 19.06 8.57 13.79
C PHE A 42 17.73 8.32 14.52
N ILE A 43 17.44 7.09 15.00
CA ILE A 43 16.22 6.74 15.77
C ILE A 43 16.53 5.57 16.75
N GLU A 44 15.78 5.41 17.84
CA GLU A 44 15.70 4.11 18.55
C GLU A 44 14.83 3.13 17.72
N PHE A 45 15.47 2.15 17.08
CA PHE A 45 14.85 1.24 16.12
C PHE A 45 14.12 0.06 16.81
N SER A 46 12.98 0.31 17.45
CA SER A 46 12.10 -0.77 17.93
C SER A 46 11.02 -1.19 16.91
N GLN A 47 10.87 -0.47 15.79
CA GLN A 47 9.73 -0.65 14.86
C GLN A 47 10.07 -1.09 13.42
N ILE A 48 11.34 -1.04 13.00
CA ILE A 48 11.75 -1.43 11.63
C ILE A 48 12.58 -2.70 11.75
N LEU A 49 12.12 -3.80 11.15
CA LEU A 49 12.79 -5.09 11.24
C LEU A 49 14.08 -5.11 10.41
N GLU A 50 15.08 -5.90 10.83
CA GLU A 50 16.33 -6.12 10.07
C GLU A 50 16.08 -6.60 8.63
N SER A 51 14.94 -7.24 8.36
CA SER A 51 14.52 -7.68 7.01
C SER A 51 14.13 -6.55 6.05
N GLU A 52 14.16 -5.29 6.50
CA GLU A 52 13.70 -4.11 5.78
C GLU A 52 14.85 -3.19 5.31
N GLU A 53 16.05 -3.73 5.10
CA GLU A 53 17.25 -2.96 4.70
C GLU A 53 17.01 -1.98 3.53
N ALA A 54 16.18 -2.37 2.56
CA ALA A 54 15.87 -1.57 1.37
C ALA A 54 14.89 -0.40 1.63
N GLN A 55 14.25 -0.33 2.79
CA GLN A 55 13.25 0.70 3.11
C GLN A 55 13.88 2.01 3.58
N PHE A 56 15.11 1.98 4.11
CA PHE A 56 15.78 3.17 4.61
C PHE A 56 16.90 3.60 3.67
N GLN A 57 16.62 4.66 2.91
CA GLN A 57 17.48 5.15 1.85
C GLN A 57 17.95 6.57 2.18
N GLN A 58 19.21 6.83 1.85
CA GLN A 58 19.77 8.17 1.87
C GLN A 58 20.00 8.60 0.43
N PHE A 59 19.64 9.84 0.15
CA PHE A 59 19.94 10.47 -1.11
C PHE A 59 20.57 11.84 -0.89
N GLN A 60 21.37 12.28 -1.84
CA GLN A 60 22.05 13.57 -1.79
C GLN A 60 21.51 14.45 -2.91
N LEU A 61 21.34 15.74 -2.65
CA LEU A 61 21.16 16.70 -3.74
C LEU A 61 22.52 17.26 -4.15
N TYR A 62 22.67 17.61 -5.43
CA TYR A 62 23.87 18.32 -5.89
C TYR A 62 24.03 19.64 -5.14
N ALA A 63 25.25 20.11 -4.93
CA ALA A 63 25.45 21.36 -4.20
C ALA A 63 24.99 22.58 -5.02
N TYR A 64 24.99 22.48 -6.35
CA TYR A 64 24.61 23.53 -7.30
C TYR A 64 23.15 23.42 -7.74
N SER A 65 22.53 24.58 -8.02
CA SER A 65 21.18 24.63 -8.56
C SER A 65 21.13 24.23 -10.04
N ASP A 66 20.04 23.57 -10.45
CA ASP A 66 19.73 23.25 -11.85
C ASP A 66 19.33 24.49 -12.68
N SER A 67 19.05 25.62 -12.03
CA SER A 67 18.64 26.87 -12.67
C SER A 67 19.56 28.02 -12.30
N ASN A 68 19.81 28.91 -13.26
CA ASN A 68 20.49 30.18 -13.01
C ASN A 68 19.60 31.12 -12.18
N TRP A 69 20.22 32.09 -11.52
CA TRP A 69 19.48 33.11 -10.79
C TRP A 69 19.01 34.22 -11.74
N ASP A 70 17.78 34.08 -12.26
CA ASP A 70 17.19 34.96 -13.29
C ASP A 70 16.65 36.31 -12.75
N ALA A 71 17.05 36.73 -11.55
CA ALA A 71 16.63 38.00 -10.98
C ALA A 71 17.25 39.20 -11.73
N SER A 72 16.46 40.25 -11.99
CA SER A 72 16.98 41.47 -12.62
C SER A 72 17.93 42.22 -11.68
N ILE A 73 18.88 42.97 -12.25
CA ILE A 73 19.86 43.79 -11.50
C ILE A 73 19.20 44.68 -10.41
N PRO A 74 18.10 45.42 -10.67
CA PRO A 74 17.46 46.21 -9.62
C PRO A 74 16.84 45.35 -8.52
N ILE A 75 16.29 44.17 -8.85
CA ILE A 75 15.76 43.22 -7.86
C ILE A 75 16.90 42.66 -7.00
N LYS A 76 18.03 42.29 -7.61
CA LYS A 76 19.22 41.84 -6.88
C LYS A 76 19.69 42.91 -5.90
N LYS A 77 19.80 44.18 -6.33
CA LYS A 77 20.16 45.31 -5.48
C LYS A 77 19.15 45.52 -4.35
N GLN A 78 17.86 45.46 -4.66
CA GLN A 78 16.79 45.56 -3.66
C GLN A 78 16.88 44.44 -2.61
N ILE A 79 17.13 43.20 -3.03
CA ILE A 79 17.34 42.05 -2.14
C ILE A 79 18.57 42.29 -1.26
N THR A 80 19.69 42.72 -1.83
CA THR A 80 20.91 43.04 -1.08
C THR A 80 20.67 44.15 -0.06
N ASP A 81 19.99 45.23 -0.44
CA ASP A 81 19.68 46.35 0.44
C ASP A 81 18.70 45.93 1.56
N MET A 82 17.70 45.11 1.26
CA MET A 82 16.77 44.56 2.26
C MET A 82 17.46 43.59 3.22
N LEU A 83 18.34 42.72 2.73
CA LEU A 83 19.17 41.85 3.57
C LEU A 83 20.08 42.71 4.46
N ASN A 84 20.72 43.74 3.89
CA ASN A 84 21.58 44.67 4.64
C ASN A 84 20.85 45.40 5.76
N ASN A 85 19.66 45.92 5.47
CA ASN A 85 18.84 46.65 6.44
C ASN A 85 18.27 45.74 7.52
N ALA A 86 17.80 44.56 7.16
CA ALA A 86 17.23 43.61 8.11
C ALA A 86 18.27 43.14 9.13
N VAL A 87 19.53 42.96 8.71
CA VAL A 87 20.62 42.63 9.63
C VAL A 87 21.01 43.79 10.52
N GLN A 88 21.08 45.01 10.00
CA GLN A 88 21.40 46.17 10.83
C GLN A 88 20.32 46.46 11.89
N GLN A 89 19.07 46.11 11.60
CA GLN A 89 17.93 46.35 12.48
C GLN A 89 17.49 45.10 13.28
N ASN A 90 18.22 43.98 13.19
CA ASN A 90 17.84 42.69 13.79
C ASN A 90 16.38 42.27 13.47
N GLN A 91 15.92 42.59 12.26
CA GLN A 91 14.56 42.30 11.81
C GLN A 91 14.48 40.91 11.15
N PRO A 92 13.48 40.08 11.50
CA PRO A 92 13.37 38.71 11.01
C PRO A 92 13.01 38.65 9.52
N ILE A 93 13.90 38.09 8.70
CA ILE A 93 13.63 37.78 7.28
C ILE A 93 13.12 36.35 7.17
N GLN A 94 12.01 36.14 6.45
CA GLN A 94 11.45 34.80 6.22
C GLN A 94 12.09 34.15 4.99
N ILE A 95 12.93 33.13 5.20
CA ILE A 95 13.40 32.27 4.10
C ILE A 95 12.40 31.12 3.95
N GLN A 96 11.96 30.85 2.72
CA GLN A 96 10.93 29.85 2.42
C GLN A 96 11.49 28.70 1.60
N PHE A 97 11.27 27.49 2.09
CA PHE A 97 11.64 26.27 1.40
C PHE A 97 10.38 25.70 0.74
N LYS A 98 10.40 25.51 -0.58
CA LYS A 98 9.35 24.82 -1.31
C LYS A 98 9.82 23.41 -1.65
N VAL A 99 9.86 22.59 -0.61
CA VAL A 99 9.63 21.14 -0.69
C VAL A 99 8.13 20.97 -0.40
N THR A 100 7.49 19.86 -0.72
CA THR A 100 6.11 19.60 -0.26
C THR A 100 6.04 19.37 1.27
N TYR A 101 6.53 20.34 2.05
CA TYR A 101 6.18 20.74 3.42
C TYR A 101 6.85 22.11 3.74
N GLN A 102 6.17 23.02 4.46
CA GLN A 102 6.58 24.43 4.67
C GLN A 102 7.27 24.63 6.03
N ILE A 103 8.51 25.15 6.06
CA ILE A 103 9.24 25.52 7.30
C ILE A 103 9.71 26.98 7.19
N ILE A 104 9.50 27.77 8.26
CA ILE A 104 9.85 29.21 8.34
C ILE A 104 11.03 29.38 9.31
N ARG A 105 12.07 30.14 8.91
CA ARG A 105 13.25 30.48 9.73
C ARG A 105 13.66 31.94 9.54
N THR A 106 14.22 32.54 10.59
CA THR A 106 14.70 33.94 10.66
C THR A 106 16.22 33.98 10.62
N LEU A 107 16.80 34.88 9.81
CA LEU A 107 18.26 35.00 9.67
C LEU A 107 18.77 36.44 9.79
N ASP A 108 19.90 36.60 10.49
CA ASP A 108 20.50 37.89 10.89
C ASP A 108 21.86 38.19 10.19
N LYS A 109 22.20 37.59 9.03
CA LYS A 109 23.51 37.81 8.36
C LYS A 109 23.41 38.28 6.90
N THR A 110 24.27 39.26 6.55
CA THR A 110 24.34 39.91 5.22
C THR A 110 25.37 39.23 4.32
N LEU A 111 25.04 39.08 3.05
CA LEU A 111 26.02 38.77 2.00
C LEU A 111 26.39 40.05 1.28
N LYS A 112 27.68 40.37 1.26
CA LYS A 112 28.19 41.59 0.62
C LYS A 112 28.80 41.33 -0.76
N ASP A 113 29.34 40.13 -1.04
CA ASP A 113 30.10 39.86 -2.27
C ASP A 113 29.89 38.44 -2.85
N CYS A 114 29.99 38.33 -4.18
CA CYS A 114 30.22 37.06 -4.89
C CYS A 114 31.45 36.37 -4.31
N ASN A 115 31.36 35.07 -3.96
CA ASN A 115 32.45 34.31 -3.34
C ASN A 115 32.87 34.76 -1.93
N GLY A 116 32.08 35.60 -1.25
CA GLY A 116 32.28 35.93 0.17
C GLY A 116 32.06 34.76 1.12
N GLU A 117 32.24 35.00 2.42
CA GLU A 117 31.92 34.00 3.45
C GLU A 117 30.44 33.62 3.38
N GLY A 118 30.20 32.31 3.44
CA GLY A 118 28.88 31.71 3.37
C GLY A 118 27.93 32.12 4.49
N ILE A 119 26.64 32.17 4.19
CA ILE A 119 25.62 32.28 5.23
C ILE A 119 25.59 30.98 6.02
N TYR A 120 25.92 31.06 7.30
CA TYR A 120 25.74 29.97 8.24
C TYR A 120 24.28 29.85 8.66
N LEU A 121 23.71 28.67 8.45
CA LEU A 121 22.36 28.29 8.82
C LEU A 121 22.44 27.34 10.03
N PRO A 122 22.38 27.87 11.27
CA PRO A 122 22.35 27.04 12.46
C PRO A 122 21.02 26.29 12.54
N ASN A 123 21.05 25.07 13.04
CA ASN A 123 19.86 24.26 13.25
C ASN A 123 19.00 24.03 11.97
N PHE A 124 19.65 23.73 10.85
CA PHE A 124 19.01 23.34 9.60
C PHE A 124 18.37 21.94 9.76
N HIS A 125 17.07 21.93 10.02
CA HIS A 125 16.29 20.71 10.23
C HIS A 125 15.90 20.07 8.89
N ILE A 126 16.39 18.86 8.63
CA ILE A 126 16.02 18.06 7.47
C ILE A 126 15.09 16.96 7.93
N SER A 127 13.79 17.15 7.70
CA SER A 127 12.79 16.16 8.13
C SER A 127 13.05 14.80 7.47
N LEU A 128 12.97 13.74 8.27
CA LEU A 128 12.82 12.40 7.74
C LEU A 128 11.53 12.34 6.91
N LEU A 129 11.64 11.90 5.66
CA LEU A 129 10.49 11.78 4.77
C LEU A 129 9.98 10.34 4.77
N ARG A 130 8.68 10.16 4.95
CA ARG A 130 7.97 8.90 4.73
C ARG A 130 7.29 8.93 3.37
N LEU A 131 7.55 7.93 2.53
CA LEU A 131 6.84 7.76 1.26
C LEU A 131 5.55 6.98 1.50
N LEU A 132 4.42 7.64 1.23
CA LEU A 132 3.09 7.03 1.23
C LEU A 132 2.70 6.67 -0.20
N THR A 133 2.26 5.44 -0.41
CA THR A 133 1.69 4.99 -1.68
C THR A 133 0.21 5.31 -1.72
N ILE A 134 -0.24 6.11 -2.68
CA ILE A 134 -1.67 6.34 -2.95
C ILE A 134 -1.96 5.85 -4.37
N GLY A 135 -2.54 4.65 -4.49
CA GLY A 135 -2.73 4.01 -5.79
C GLY A 135 -1.39 3.76 -6.50
N ASN A 136 -1.19 4.38 -7.67
CA ASN A 136 0.03 4.28 -8.47
C ASN A 136 1.03 5.42 -8.24
N THR A 137 0.74 6.35 -7.32
CA THR A 137 1.60 7.51 -7.04
C THR A 137 2.23 7.41 -5.66
N TYR A 138 3.42 8.00 -5.53
CA TYR A 138 4.17 8.08 -4.28
C TYR A 138 4.15 9.54 -3.79
N LEU A 139 3.75 9.76 -2.55
CA LEU A 139 3.75 11.06 -1.91
C LEU A 139 4.71 11.04 -0.72
N ALA A 140 5.70 11.92 -0.73
CA ALA A 140 6.56 12.16 0.42
C ALA A 140 5.85 13.06 1.43
N LYS A 141 5.76 12.61 2.69
CA LYS A 141 5.32 13.43 3.82
C LYS A 141 6.40 13.41 4.91
N PRO A 142 6.59 14.48 5.69
CA PRO A 142 7.46 14.42 6.85
C PRO A 142 6.94 13.39 7.86
N PHE A 143 7.86 12.81 8.62
CA PHE A 143 7.53 11.88 9.68
C PHE A 143 7.20 12.65 10.97
N ASP A 144 5.92 12.66 11.35
CA ASP A 144 5.41 13.57 12.41
C ASP A 144 5.61 13.04 13.85
N ASN A 145 6.03 11.77 14.04
CA ASN A 145 6.14 11.12 15.36
C ASN A 145 7.56 11.17 15.98
N LEU A 146 8.32 12.25 15.77
CA LEU A 146 9.67 12.39 16.34
C LEU A 146 9.63 13.17 17.65
N SER A 147 10.25 12.64 18.71
CA SER A 147 10.48 13.38 19.96
C SER A 147 11.44 14.56 19.74
N ALA A 148 11.43 15.55 20.63
CA ALA A 148 12.33 16.72 20.52
C ALA A 148 13.81 16.34 20.46
N GLU A 149 14.23 15.30 21.18
CA GLU A 149 15.60 14.76 21.15
C GLU A 149 15.93 14.08 19.81
N GLN A 150 14.94 13.43 19.20
CA GLN A 150 15.10 12.81 17.89
C GLN A 150 15.16 13.87 16.78
N GLN A 151 14.38 14.95 16.88
CA GLN A 151 14.43 16.08 15.95
C GLN A 151 15.82 16.76 15.92
N GLN A 152 16.52 16.81 17.07
CA GLN A 152 17.89 17.32 17.13
C GLN A 152 18.88 16.47 16.31
N LYS A 153 18.65 15.16 16.13
CA LYS A 153 19.51 14.28 15.30
C LYS A 153 19.37 14.55 13.80
N TYR A 154 18.22 15.10 13.39
CA TYR A 154 17.91 15.53 12.02
C TYR A 154 18.23 17.00 11.77
N THR A 155 18.72 17.68 12.79
CA THR A 155 19.14 19.06 12.74
C THR A 155 20.64 19.09 12.51
N LYS A 156 21.05 19.64 11.37
CA LYS A 156 22.46 19.84 11.03
C LYS A 156 22.71 21.31 10.78
N ASP A 157 23.95 21.75 10.84
CA ASP A 157 24.28 23.09 10.39
C ASP A 157 24.55 23.06 8.87
N ALA A 158 24.18 24.13 8.16
CA ALA A 158 24.37 24.23 6.72
C ALA A 158 24.98 25.58 6.33
N HIS A 159 25.62 25.63 5.16
CA HIS A 159 26.14 26.86 4.57
C HIS A 159 25.50 27.11 3.21
N LEU A 160 25.00 28.33 3.03
CA LEU A 160 24.47 28.83 1.77
C LEU A 160 25.40 29.90 1.21
N ASN A 161 25.97 29.63 0.04
CA ASN A 161 27.01 30.45 -0.58
C ASN A 161 26.56 30.96 -1.95
N LEU A 162 26.81 32.22 -2.25
CA LEU A 162 26.64 32.77 -3.60
C LEU A 162 27.95 32.63 -4.38
N LYS A 163 27.93 31.88 -5.49
CA LYS A 163 29.07 31.72 -6.40
C LYS A 163 28.78 32.36 -7.74
N CYS A 164 29.84 32.86 -8.37
CA CYS A 164 29.78 33.57 -9.65
C CYS A 164 30.73 32.89 -10.63
N LYS A 165 30.32 32.78 -11.90
CA LYS A 165 31.08 32.05 -12.91
C LYS A 165 32.43 32.74 -13.14
N LEU A 166 33.51 31.97 -13.17
CA LEU A 166 34.81 32.49 -13.60
C LEU A 166 34.78 32.66 -15.12
N ASP A 167 35.05 33.87 -15.61
CA ASP A 167 35.30 34.08 -17.03
C ASP A 167 36.76 33.74 -17.32
N ASN A 168 36.95 32.67 -18.11
CA ASN A 168 38.28 32.14 -18.40
C ASN A 168 39.12 33.10 -19.25
N GLU A 169 38.49 33.99 -20.02
CA GLU A 169 39.21 34.93 -20.89
C GLU A 169 39.71 36.16 -20.12
N SER A 170 38.90 36.68 -19.20
CA SER A 170 39.24 37.88 -18.43
C SER A 170 39.86 37.60 -17.06
N GLN A 171 39.91 36.33 -16.62
CA GLN A 171 40.28 35.89 -15.26
C GLN A 171 39.52 36.65 -14.16
N LYS A 172 38.40 37.27 -14.51
CA LYS A 172 37.51 38.00 -13.61
C LYS A 172 36.24 37.20 -13.41
N PHE A 173 35.62 37.36 -12.26
CA PHE A 173 34.32 36.76 -12.02
C PHE A 173 33.27 37.50 -12.85
N ASP A 174 32.54 36.75 -13.66
CA ASP A 174 31.37 37.26 -14.36
C ASP A 174 30.23 37.40 -13.34
N ASN A 175 29.97 38.64 -12.94
CA ASN A 175 28.89 38.97 -12.02
C ASN A 175 27.49 38.78 -12.64
N ASN A 176 27.40 38.58 -13.96
CA ASN A 176 26.12 38.37 -14.63
C ASN A 176 25.60 36.94 -14.40
N ILE A 177 26.48 35.97 -14.21
CA ILE A 177 26.13 34.56 -14.01
C ILE A 177 26.43 34.17 -12.56
N GLN A 178 25.37 34.11 -11.76
CA GLN A 178 25.43 33.82 -10.33
C GLN A 178 24.52 32.64 -10.01
N TYR A 179 24.97 31.78 -9.10
CA TYR A 179 24.22 30.62 -8.63
C TYR A 179 24.49 30.37 -7.14
N TRP A 180 23.50 29.81 -6.46
CA TRP A 180 23.61 29.45 -5.05
C TRP A 180 24.13 28.03 -4.89
N ILE A 181 25.02 27.87 -3.91
CA ILE A 181 25.53 26.58 -3.48
C ILE A 181 25.06 26.33 -2.04
N LEU A 182 24.45 25.17 -1.81
CA LEU A 182 24.03 24.73 -0.50
C LEU A 182 24.85 23.52 -0.06
N THR A 183 25.54 23.64 1.08
CA THR A 183 26.44 22.62 1.61
C THR A 183 26.12 22.30 3.06
N GLU A 184 26.28 21.04 3.43
CA GLU A 184 26.21 20.62 4.84
C GLU A 184 27.48 21.08 5.58
N SER A 185 27.33 21.72 6.74
CA SER A 185 28.47 22.08 7.59
C SER A 185 29.03 20.81 8.23
N LYS A 186 30.30 20.48 7.98
CA LYS A 186 30.97 19.39 8.67
C LYS A 186 31.93 19.94 9.72
N GLN A 187 31.85 19.42 10.93
CA GLN A 187 32.89 19.63 11.94
C GLN A 187 34.17 18.78 11.68
N GLU A 188 34.12 17.82 10.76
CA GLU A 188 35.25 16.95 10.38
C GLU A 188 35.81 17.32 8.99
N TYR A 189 36.48 18.47 8.88
CA TYR A 189 37.40 18.75 7.78
C TYR A 189 38.66 19.43 8.33
N LYS A 190 39.53 18.62 8.94
CA LYS A 190 40.97 18.89 8.86
C LYS A 190 41.54 17.82 7.93
N ASN A 191 42.09 18.25 6.79
CA ASN A 191 42.83 17.44 5.82
C ASN A 191 42.00 16.64 4.79
N LYS A 192 41.38 17.33 3.83
CA LYS A 192 41.30 16.82 2.45
C LYS A 192 41.48 17.98 1.47
N ASN A 193 42.27 17.71 0.43
CA ASN A 193 42.64 18.66 -0.62
C ASN A 193 41.40 19.16 -1.39
N HIS A 194 41.62 20.27 -2.08
CA HIS A 194 40.69 21.36 -2.32
C HIS A 194 39.61 21.15 -3.42
N ASP A 195 39.23 19.91 -3.75
CA ASP A 195 38.51 19.61 -5.01
C ASP A 195 37.12 18.97 -4.88
N GLU A 196 36.49 18.90 -3.71
CA GLU A 196 35.13 18.32 -3.60
C GLU A 196 34.14 19.27 -2.91
N PHE A 197 33.74 20.33 -3.61
CA PHE A 197 32.47 21.06 -3.35
C PHE A 197 31.22 20.22 -3.71
N ASN A 198 31.32 18.89 -3.71
CA ASN A 198 30.25 17.95 -4.07
C ASN A 198 29.37 17.53 -2.87
N ASP A 199 29.66 18.00 -1.66
CA ASP A 199 28.85 17.67 -0.49
C ASP A 199 27.63 18.58 -0.34
N GLY A 200 26.66 18.39 -1.23
CA GLY A 200 25.30 18.94 -1.06
C GLY A 200 24.55 18.28 0.11
N ILE A 201 23.31 18.70 0.34
CA ILE A 201 22.52 18.24 1.49
C ILE A 201 22.07 16.79 1.34
N LYS A 202 22.21 16.02 2.43
CA LYS A 202 21.75 14.63 2.54
C LYS A 202 20.36 14.55 3.15
N PHE A 203 19.49 13.82 2.49
CA PHE A 203 18.12 13.54 2.93
C PHE A 203 17.97 12.05 3.21
N TYR A 204 17.11 11.74 4.18
CA TYR A 204 16.75 10.37 4.54
C TYR A 204 15.28 10.12 4.20
N ILE A 205 15.03 9.00 3.54
CA ILE A 205 13.69 8.54 3.18
C ILE A 205 13.44 7.18 3.82
N LEU A 206 12.27 7.05 4.43
CA LEU A 206 11.66 5.79 4.78
C LEU A 206 10.58 5.43 3.75
N SER A 207 10.76 4.29 3.09
CA SER A 207 9.83 3.77 2.09
C SER A 207 9.11 2.56 2.65
N ASP A 208 7.82 2.70 2.95
CA ASP A 208 7.01 1.57 3.40
C ASP A 208 6.75 0.60 2.23
N LYS A 209 6.92 -0.70 2.48
CA LYS A 209 6.47 -1.73 1.53
C LYS A 209 4.97 -1.90 1.64
N TYR A 210 4.23 -1.51 0.61
CA TYR A 210 2.83 -1.86 0.45
C TYR A 210 2.66 -2.89 -0.66
N SER A 211 1.92 -3.97 -0.38
CA SER A 211 1.54 -4.94 -1.40
C SER A 211 0.41 -4.36 -2.24
N SER A 212 0.63 -4.22 -3.55
CA SER A 212 -0.36 -3.73 -4.50
C SER A 212 -1.62 -4.60 -4.58
N ALA A 213 -1.56 -5.85 -4.11
CA ALA A 213 -2.66 -6.81 -4.17
C ALA A 213 -3.89 -6.43 -3.32
N LEU A 214 -3.73 -5.59 -2.30
CA LEU A 214 -4.80 -5.26 -1.34
C LEU A 214 -5.35 -3.84 -1.48
N LEU A 215 -4.74 -2.99 -2.31
CA LEU A 215 -5.04 -1.54 -2.38
C LEU A 215 -6.43 -1.19 -2.97
N GLY A 216 -7.18 -2.16 -3.48
CA GLY A 216 -8.50 -1.93 -4.09
C GLY A 216 -9.69 -2.50 -3.29
N PHE A 217 -9.44 -3.35 -2.30
CA PHE A 217 -10.50 -4.03 -1.57
C PHE A 217 -10.58 -3.52 -0.13
N SER A 218 -11.68 -2.84 0.18
CA SER A 218 -11.97 -2.47 1.56
C SER A 218 -12.15 -3.73 2.41
N ILE A 219 -11.64 -3.73 3.64
CA ILE A 219 -11.86 -4.84 4.58
C ILE A 219 -13.35 -5.16 4.74
N ILE A 220 -14.19 -4.14 4.65
CA ILE A 220 -15.65 -4.24 4.69
C ILE A 220 -16.16 -5.04 3.48
N THR A 221 -15.62 -4.78 2.28
CA THR A 221 -16.03 -5.50 1.06
C THR A 221 -15.63 -6.98 1.07
N ILE A 222 -14.48 -7.29 1.65
CA ILE A 222 -14.04 -8.68 1.81
C ILE A 222 -14.96 -9.39 2.81
N TYR A 223 -15.24 -8.75 3.94
CA TYR A 223 -16.11 -9.31 4.98
C TYR A 223 -17.54 -9.56 4.48
N THR A 224 -18.13 -8.58 3.79
CA THR A 224 -19.48 -8.71 3.24
C THR A 224 -19.54 -9.77 2.15
N SER A 225 -18.52 -9.89 1.28
CA SER A 225 -18.42 -10.94 0.27
C SER A 225 -18.45 -12.34 0.90
N VAL A 226 -17.60 -12.57 1.90
CA VAL A 226 -17.52 -13.87 2.58
C VAL A 226 -18.86 -14.24 3.23
N ILE A 227 -19.49 -13.28 3.93
CA ILE A 227 -20.79 -13.49 4.56
C ILE A 227 -21.87 -13.81 3.53
N LEU A 228 -21.90 -13.11 2.40
CA LEU A 228 -22.88 -13.37 1.34
C LEU A 228 -22.71 -14.76 0.74
N VAL A 229 -21.47 -15.21 0.53
CA VAL A 229 -21.20 -16.57 0.05
C VAL A 229 -21.69 -17.61 1.05
N ILE A 230 -21.33 -17.46 2.32
CA ILE A 230 -21.78 -18.39 3.38
C ILE A 230 -23.30 -18.38 3.51
N GLY A 231 -23.93 -17.20 3.50
CA GLY A 231 -25.39 -17.06 3.56
C GLY A 231 -26.08 -17.73 2.37
N LYS A 232 -25.51 -17.65 1.16
CA LYS A 232 -26.04 -18.33 -0.03
C LYS A 232 -25.94 -19.85 0.08
N VAL A 233 -24.83 -20.38 0.61
CA VAL A 233 -24.65 -21.82 0.84
C VAL A 233 -25.65 -22.32 1.87
N ILE A 234 -25.76 -21.64 3.02
CA ILE A 234 -26.73 -21.97 4.06
C ILE A 234 -28.15 -21.95 3.50
N LYS A 235 -28.54 -20.87 2.80
CA LYS A 235 -29.84 -20.78 2.14
C LYS A 235 -30.07 -21.95 1.18
N SER A 236 -29.07 -22.36 0.41
CA SER A 236 -29.18 -23.47 -0.54
C SER A 236 -29.47 -24.81 0.16
N VAL A 237 -28.88 -25.06 1.33
CA VAL A 237 -29.11 -26.30 2.09
C VAL A 237 -30.51 -26.32 2.70
N PHE A 238 -30.98 -25.18 3.21
CA PHE A 238 -32.28 -25.10 3.88
C PHE A 238 -33.48 -24.87 2.94
N SER A 239 -33.27 -24.34 1.74
CA SER A 239 -34.38 -24.07 0.81
C SER A 239 -34.97 -25.34 0.17
N GLY A 240 -34.27 -26.48 0.27
CA GLY A 240 -34.72 -27.76 -0.29
C GLY A 240 -34.73 -27.79 -1.82
N ASN A 241 -34.30 -28.90 -2.41
CA ASN A 241 -34.35 -29.08 -3.87
C ASN A 241 -35.72 -29.64 -4.28
N ILE A 242 -36.71 -28.76 -4.49
CA ILE A 242 -38.05 -29.14 -4.97
C ILE A 242 -37.95 -29.87 -6.33
N ASP A 243 -37.00 -29.46 -7.17
CA ASP A 243 -36.77 -30.06 -8.49
C ASP A 243 -36.38 -31.54 -8.41
N MET A 244 -35.76 -31.97 -7.29
CA MET A 244 -35.36 -33.37 -7.09
C MET A 244 -36.45 -34.21 -6.41
N LEU A 245 -37.56 -33.62 -5.95
CA LEU A 245 -38.57 -34.29 -5.13
C LEU A 245 -39.08 -35.61 -5.76
N MET A 246 -39.28 -35.63 -7.08
CA MET A 246 -39.74 -36.81 -7.82
C MET A 246 -38.74 -37.98 -7.84
N TYR A 247 -37.46 -37.71 -7.54
CA TYR A 247 -36.38 -38.70 -7.55
C TYR A 247 -35.84 -39.01 -6.15
N SER A 248 -35.81 -38.04 -5.24
CA SER A 248 -35.27 -38.23 -3.89
C SER A 248 -36.22 -39.00 -2.97
N GLU A 249 -37.52 -38.85 -3.19
CA GLU A 249 -38.57 -39.33 -2.29
C GLU A 249 -39.44 -40.38 -3.02
N GLN A 250 -38.97 -41.64 -3.07
CA GLN A 250 -39.68 -42.75 -3.68
C GLN A 250 -40.07 -43.82 -2.63
N PRO A 251 -41.35 -44.26 -2.56
CA PRO A 251 -41.80 -45.15 -1.49
C PRO A 251 -41.33 -46.60 -1.65
N PHE A 252 -41.20 -47.11 -2.89
CA PHE A 252 -40.74 -48.47 -3.16
C PHE A 252 -39.76 -48.50 -4.36
N PRO A 253 -38.45 -48.26 -4.14
CA PRO A 253 -37.47 -48.12 -5.22
C PRO A 253 -36.96 -49.46 -5.81
N ASP A 254 -37.37 -50.60 -5.27
CA ASP A 254 -36.79 -51.93 -5.59
C ASP A 254 -36.76 -52.27 -7.08
N LYS A 255 -37.78 -51.87 -7.84
CA LYS A 255 -37.84 -52.12 -9.28
C LYS A 255 -36.80 -51.30 -10.04
N LEU A 256 -36.58 -50.06 -9.65
CA LEU A 256 -35.58 -49.18 -10.24
C LEU A 256 -34.17 -49.69 -9.91
N ILE A 257 -33.96 -50.15 -8.67
CA ILE A 257 -32.71 -50.78 -8.23
C ILE A 257 -32.40 -52.02 -9.07
N LYS A 258 -33.39 -52.89 -9.35
CA LYS A 258 -33.20 -54.06 -10.22
C LYS A 258 -32.78 -53.71 -11.64
N VAL A 259 -33.26 -52.59 -12.20
CA VAL A 259 -32.80 -52.10 -13.51
C VAL A 259 -31.33 -51.69 -13.44
N CYS A 260 -30.95 -50.93 -12.41
CA CYS A 260 -29.55 -50.53 -12.18
C CYS A 260 -28.63 -51.75 -11.96
N GLU A 261 -29.09 -52.75 -11.22
CA GLU A 261 -28.38 -54.01 -11.01
C GLU A 261 -28.23 -54.80 -12.32
N ALA A 262 -29.26 -54.84 -13.17
CA ALA A 262 -29.20 -55.49 -14.47
C ALA A 262 -28.17 -54.82 -15.41
N ILE A 263 -28.04 -53.49 -15.37
CA ILE A 263 -26.99 -52.73 -16.06
C ILE A 263 -25.60 -53.09 -15.51
N GLY A 264 -25.45 -53.13 -14.18
CA GLY A 264 -24.20 -53.57 -13.54
C GLY A 264 -23.84 -55.01 -13.93
N TYR A 265 -24.84 -55.88 -14.01
CA TYR A 265 -24.68 -57.27 -14.42
C TYR A 265 -24.25 -57.40 -15.89
N SER A 266 -24.87 -56.67 -16.82
CA SER A 266 -24.44 -56.68 -18.24
C SER A 266 -23.01 -56.15 -18.40
N ARG A 267 -22.63 -55.14 -17.60
CA ARG A 267 -21.27 -54.59 -17.59
C ARG A 267 -20.24 -55.62 -17.13
N THR A 268 -20.52 -56.36 -16.06
CA THR A 268 -19.62 -57.44 -15.59
C THR A 268 -19.50 -58.58 -16.61
N LYS A 269 -20.56 -58.85 -17.39
CA LYS A 269 -20.55 -59.81 -18.50
C LYS A 269 -19.90 -59.30 -19.79
N ARG A 270 -19.53 -58.02 -19.86
CA ARG A 270 -19.04 -57.34 -21.08
C ARG A 270 -20.00 -57.44 -22.27
N ASP A 271 -21.30 -57.54 -22.00
CA ASP A 271 -22.35 -57.47 -23.02
C ASP A 271 -22.78 -56.02 -23.22
N LEU A 272 -22.01 -55.30 -24.05
CA LEU A 272 -22.16 -53.86 -24.27
C LEU A 272 -23.47 -53.50 -24.97
N ILE A 273 -23.99 -54.38 -25.84
CA ILE A 273 -25.24 -54.14 -26.56
C ILE A 273 -26.40 -54.13 -25.57
N LYS A 274 -26.44 -55.14 -24.69
CA LYS A 274 -27.46 -55.23 -23.64
C LYS A 274 -27.33 -54.13 -22.59
N GLU A 275 -26.10 -53.77 -22.21
CA GLU A 275 -25.86 -52.66 -21.30
C GLU A 275 -26.43 -51.35 -21.86
N ASN A 276 -26.12 -51.02 -23.12
CA ASN A 276 -26.61 -49.81 -23.77
C ASN A 276 -28.14 -49.80 -23.87
N LEU A 277 -28.76 -50.93 -24.21
CA LEU A 277 -30.22 -51.04 -24.27
C LEU A 277 -30.88 -50.74 -22.92
N LEU A 278 -30.40 -51.36 -21.84
CA LEU A 278 -30.92 -51.15 -20.49
C LEU A 278 -30.67 -49.71 -19.99
N TYR A 279 -29.56 -49.10 -20.39
CA TYR A 279 -29.22 -47.72 -20.07
C TYR A 279 -30.19 -46.72 -20.72
N TYR A 280 -30.51 -46.89 -22.01
CA TYR A 280 -31.49 -46.04 -22.68
C TYR A 280 -32.91 -46.22 -22.13
N GLU A 281 -33.30 -47.45 -21.78
CA GLU A 281 -34.57 -47.72 -21.12
C GLU A 281 -34.66 -46.97 -19.77
N LEU A 282 -33.57 -46.94 -18.99
CA LEU A 282 -33.50 -46.18 -17.74
C LEU A 282 -33.64 -44.67 -17.98
N ILE A 283 -33.03 -44.13 -19.04
CA ILE A 283 -33.18 -42.71 -19.40
C ILE A 283 -34.62 -42.38 -19.76
N ASP A 284 -35.27 -43.21 -20.58
CA ASP A 284 -36.66 -42.99 -20.99
C ASP A 284 -37.62 -43.09 -19.80
N LEU A 285 -37.35 -44.00 -18.86
CA LEU A 285 -38.05 -44.09 -17.58
C LEU A 285 -37.88 -42.79 -16.78
N LEU A 286 -36.65 -42.27 -16.66
CA LEU A 286 -36.36 -41.03 -15.91
C LEU A 286 -36.93 -39.77 -16.54
N ARG A 287 -37.22 -39.79 -17.86
CA ARG A 287 -37.88 -38.70 -18.60
C ARG A 287 -39.38 -38.61 -18.30
N SER A 288 -40.01 -39.66 -17.77
CA SER A 288 -41.44 -39.69 -17.46
C SER A 288 -41.72 -39.89 -15.96
N PRO A 289 -42.04 -38.82 -15.21
CA PRO A 289 -42.32 -38.92 -13.77
C PRO A 289 -43.56 -39.76 -13.46
N GLU A 290 -44.49 -39.89 -14.41
CA GLU A 290 -45.67 -40.74 -14.29
C GLU A 290 -45.31 -42.23 -14.25
N ILE A 291 -44.39 -42.65 -15.12
CA ILE A 291 -43.89 -44.04 -15.17
C ILE A 291 -43.11 -44.35 -13.89
N ILE A 292 -42.27 -43.44 -13.41
CA ILE A 292 -41.56 -43.58 -12.14
C ILE A 292 -42.55 -43.82 -11.00
N LYS A 293 -43.55 -42.94 -10.86
CA LYS A 293 -44.59 -43.05 -9.83
C LYS A 293 -45.39 -44.36 -9.93
N MET A 294 -45.65 -44.83 -11.14
CA MET A 294 -46.32 -46.12 -11.36
C MET A 294 -45.45 -47.30 -10.91
N LEU A 295 -44.14 -47.26 -11.23
CA LEU A 295 -43.20 -48.32 -10.86
C LEU A 295 -42.94 -48.36 -9.36
N THR A 296 -42.68 -47.21 -8.74
CA THR A 296 -42.35 -47.07 -7.33
C THR A 296 -43.57 -47.01 -6.42
N GLY A 297 -44.78 -46.90 -6.98
CA GLY A 297 -46.02 -46.85 -6.22
C GLY A 297 -46.33 -45.49 -5.59
N SER A 298 -47.52 -45.38 -5.00
CA SER A 298 -48.01 -44.16 -4.37
C SER A 298 -47.73 -44.12 -2.86
N TYR A 299 -47.36 -42.95 -2.35
CA TYR A 299 -47.22 -42.68 -0.91
C TYR A 299 -48.47 -43.05 -0.10
N SER A 300 -49.67 -42.84 -0.66
CA SER A 300 -50.92 -43.22 0.02
C SER A 300 -50.98 -44.72 0.31
N LYS A 301 -50.47 -45.55 -0.61
CA LYS A 301 -50.40 -47.00 -0.44
C LYS A 301 -49.37 -47.36 0.63
N MET A 302 -48.18 -46.76 0.58
CA MET A 302 -47.14 -46.97 1.59
C MET A 302 -47.62 -46.66 3.01
N ILE A 303 -48.29 -45.52 3.21
CA ILE A 303 -48.82 -45.12 4.51
C ILE A 303 -49.89 -46.09 5.01
N LYS A 304 -50.78 -46.55 4.13
CA LYS A 304 -51.81 -47.56 4.47
C LYS A 304 -51.18 -48.90 4.86
N ASP A 305 -50.18 -49.36 4.10
CA ASP A 305 -49.48 -50.62 4.36
C ASP A 305 -48.69 -50.55 5.67
N GLN A 306 -48.02 -49.43 5.95
CA GLN A 306 -47.37 -49.19 7.23
C GLN A 306 -48.38 -49.23 8.37
N ARG A 307 -49.50 -48.49 8.27
CA ARG A 307 -50.54 -48.47 9.29
C ARG A 307 -51.10 -49.88 9.56
N LYS A 308 -51.32 -50.68 8.52
CA LYS A 308 -51.79 -52.05 8.65
C LYS A 308 -50.79 -52.92 9.43
N LYS A 309 -49.50 -52.84 9.09
CA LYS A 309 -48.42 -53.53 9.81
C LYS A 309 -48.34 -53.11 11.28
N TRP A 310 -48.53 -51.81 11.56
CA TRP A 310 -48.58 -51.31 12.94
C TRP A 310 -49.72 -51.96 13.73
N LEU A 311 -50.93 -52.01 13.17
CA LEU A 311 -52.09 -52.63 13.81
C LEU A 311 -51.91 -54.14 14.01
N GLU A 312 -51.40 -54.86 13.01
CA GLU A 312 -51.09 -56.30 13.12
C GLU A 312 -50.02 -56.56 14.19
N ASN A 313 -49.02 -55.70 14.32
CA ASN A 313 -48.00 -55.81 15.37
C ASN A 313 -48.57 -55.52 16.76
N GLU A 314 -49.46 -54.52 16.90
CA GLU A 314 -50.15 -54.24 18.16
C GLU A 314 -51.02 -55.43 18.60
N GLU A 315 -51.79 -56.01 17.69
CA GLU A 315 -52.62 -57.19 17.96
C GLU A 315 -51.76 -58.40 18.39
N ASN A 316 -50.65 -58.66 17.69
CA ASN A 316 -49.70 -59.71 18.06
C ASN A 316 -49.06 -59.48 19.43
N LEU A 317 -48.75 -58.22 19.78
CA LEU A 317 -48.21 -57.86 21.09
C LEU A 317 -49.25 -58.04 22.20
N GLU A 318 -50.53 -57.74 21.95
CA GLU A 318 -51.62 -57.98 22.88
C GLU A 318 -51.83 -59.48 23.13
N ILE A 319 -51.83 -60.30 22.07
CA ILE A 319 -51.92 -61.76 22.18
C ILE A 319 -50.75 -62.31 23.01
N LEU A 320 -49.53 -61.81 22.80
CA LEU A 320 -48.36 -62.19 23.60
C LEU A 320 -48.48 -61.77 25.07
N ARG A 321 -49.03 -60.59 25.36
CA ARG A 321 -49.29 -60.12 26.73
C ARG A 321 -50.36 -60.98 27.43
N LEU A 322 -51.40 -61.40 26.71
CA LEU A 322 -52.44 -62.29 27.24
C LEU A 322 -51.89 -63.69 27.54
N LYS A 323 -51.06 -64.26 26.66
CA LYS A 323 -50.39 -65.54 26.90
C LYS A 323 -49.46 -65.52 28.11
N LYS A 324 -48.74 -64.40 28.33
CA LYS A 324 -47.88 -64.22 29.52
C LYS A 324 -48.63 -64.07 30.84
N LYS A 325 -49.91 -63.68 30.83
CA LYS A 325 -50.75 -63.58 32.04
C LYS A 325 -51.39 -64.91 32.45
N GLN A 326 -51.35 -65.92 31.59
CA GLN A 326 -51.94 -67.25 31.82
C GLN A 326 -50.90 -68.31 32.26
N GLN A 327 -49.63 -67.93 32.42
CA GLN A 327 -48.57 -68.73 33.05
C GLN A 327 -48.27 -68.17 34.44
#